data_AF-A0A7V2ZJC6-F1
#
_entry.id   AF-A0A7V2ZJC6-F1
#
_cell.length_a   1.000
_cell.length_b   1.000
_cell.length_c   1.000
_cell.angle_alpha   90.00
_cell.angle_beta   90.00
_cell.angle_gamma   90.00
#
_symmetry.space_group_name_H-M   'P 1'
#
loop_
_entity.id
_entity.type
_entity.pdbx_description
1 polymer ?
#
loop_
_entity_poly.entity_id
_entity_poly.type
_entity_poly.pdbx_seq_one_letter_code
_entity_poly.pdbx_strand_id
1 'polypeptide(L)' 'MILQSFFQTWLPFIYLYVIGGIFFFSGMYIIIKSGSLNPQKRHHKFWIRFLFGGYFFFLIIHAFLIISALYL' A
#
# COMPACT_ATOMS: atom_id res chain seq x y z
N MET A 1 -14.77 24.65 -3.11
CA MET A 1 -14.44 23.72 -4.23
C MET A 1 -13.22 22.85 -3.91
N ILE A 2 -12.05 23.43 -3.60
CA ILE A 2 -10.80 22.69 -3.28
C ILE A 2 -10.92 21.80 -2.02
N LEU A 3 -11.59 22.29 -0.98
CA LEU A 3 -11.80 21.52 0.24
C LEU A 3 -12.64 20.26 -0.03
N GLN A 4 -13.69 20.40 -0.84
CA GLN A 4 -14.58 19.29 -1.23
C GLN A 4 -13.82 18.21 -2.01
N SER A 5 -12.99 18.61 -2.99
CA SER A 5 -12.17 17.65 -3.75
C SER A 5 -11.19 16.91 -2.85
N PHE A 6 -10.57 17.60 -1.87
CA PHE A 6 -9.67 16.94 -0.91
C PHE A 6 -10.37 15.86 -0.08
N PHE A 7 -11.56 16.15 0.46
CA PHE A 7 -12.33 15.19 1.26
C PHE A 7 -12.81 13.97 0.45
N GLN A 8 -12.97 14.12 -0.86
CA GLN A 8 -13.45 13.06 -1.75
C GLN A 8 -12.33 12.24 -2.41
N THR A 9 -11.11 12.77 -2.52
CA THR A 9 -9.99 12.09 -3.20
C THR A 9 -8.84 11.77 -2.24
N TRP A 10 -8.20 12.81 -1.69
CA TRP A 10 -6.97 12.67 -0.92
C TRP A 10 -7.21 12.13 0.49
N LEU A 11 -8.28 12.54 1.17
CA LEU A 11 -8.55 12.04 2.52
C LEU A 11 -8.81 10.51 2.55
N PRO A 12 -9.67 9.94 1.69
CA PRO A 12 -9.85 8.49 1.62
C PRO A 12 -8.58 7.75 1.19
N PHE A 13 -7.82 8.32 0.25
CA PHE A 13 -6.52 7.77 -0.17
C PHE A 13 -5.54 7.67 1.01
N ILE A 14 -5.37 8.77 1.77
CA ILE A 14 -4.51 8.81 2.95
C ILE A 14 -5.01 7.82 3.99
N TYR A 15 -6.31 7.77 4.25
CA TYR A 15 -6.86 6.80 5.21
C TYR A 15 -6.52 5.36 4.80
N LEU A 16 -6.76 4.99 3.54
CA LEU A 16 -6.50 3.64 3.04
C LEU A 16 -5.04 3.24 3.17
N TYR A 17 -4.10 4.10 2.75
CA TYR A 17 -2.67 3.75 2.75
C TYR A 17 -1.96 4.06 4.07
N VAL A 18 -2.45 4.97 4.92
CA VAL A 18 -1.86 5.14 6.26
C VAL A 18 -2.41 4.08 7.21
N ILE A 19 -3.74 4.01 7.38
CA ILE A 19 -4.35 3.06 8.32
C ILE A 19 -4.21 1.63 7.79
N GLY A 20 -4.57 1.38 6.52
CA GLY A 20 -4.38 0.07 5.90
C GLY A 20 -2.90 -0.30 5.80
N GLY A 21 -2.01 0.67 5.62
CA GLY A 21 -0.56 0.48 5.68
C GLY A 21 -0.12 -0.06 7.05
N ILE A 22 -0.56 0.54 8.16
CA ILE A 22 -0.24 0.06 9.50
C ILE A 22 -0.62 -1.43 9.64
N PHE A 23 -1.86 -1.80 9.27
CA PHE A 23 -2.30 -3.19 9.32
C PHE A 23 -1.47 -4.11 8.41
N PHE A 24 -1.18 -3.67 7.18
CA PHE A 24 -0.37 -4.43 6.23
C PHE A 24 1.06 -4.67 6.76
N PHE A 25 1.75 -3.62 7.21
CA PHE A 25 3.12 -3.73 7.72
C PHE A 25 3.19 -4.53 9.03
N SER A 26 2.22 -4.38 9.93
CA SER A 26 2.09 -5.23 11.12
C SER A 26 1.89 -6.70 10.75
N GLY A 27 1.02 -6.99 9.78
CA GLY A 27 0.82 -8.34 9.26
C GLY A 27 2.09 -8.93 8.65
N MET A 28 2.77 -8.16 7.80
CA MET A 28 4.06 -8.52 7.20
C MET A 28 5.11 -8.83 8.27
N TYR A 29 5.20 -8.00 9.31
CA TYR A 29 6.10 -8.23 10.43
C TYR A 29 5.80 -9.57 11.14
N ILE A 30 4.53 -9.86 11.43
CA ILE A 30 4.11 -11.10 12.10
C ILE A 30 4.43 -12.34 11.26
N ILE A 31 4.09 -12.34 9.95
CA ILE A 31 4.32 -13.53 9.10
C ILE A 31 5.81 -13.79 8.85
N ILE A 32 6.63 -12.74 8.81
CA ILE A 32 8.09 -12.87 8.67
C ILE A 32 8.69 -13.34 10.00
N LYS A 33 8.30 -12.74 11.13
CA LYS A 33 8.82 -13.07 12.46
C LYS A 33 8.45 -14.49 12.90
N SER A 34 7.25 -14.94 12.57
CA SER A 34 6.79 -16.32 12.84
C SER A 34 7.46 -17.38 11.95
N GLY A 35 8.21 -16.98 10.93
CA GLY A 35 8.84 -17.89 9.97
C GLY A 35 7.89 -18.46 8.92
N SER A 36 6.59 -18.14 8.98
CA SER A 36 5.59 -18.48 7.95
C SER A 36 6.08 -18.03 6.57
N LEU A 37 6.68 -16.84 6.51
CA LEU A 37 7.30 -16.30 5.31
C LEU A 37 8.79 -16.01 5.54
N ASN A 38 9.58 -17.09 5.58
CA ASN A 38 11.02 -17.04 5.84
C ASN A 38 11.85 -16.35 4.71
N PRO A 39 12.52 -15.21 4.98
CA PRO A 39 13.32 -14.49 3.98
C PRO A 39 14.59 -15.23 3.50
N GLN A 40 15.02 -16.28 4.20
CA GLN A 40 16.16 -17.12 3.80
C GLN A 40 15.80 -18.06 2.63
N LYS A 41 14.51 -18.39 2.45
CA LYS A 41 14.04 -19.23 1.34
C LYS A 41 13.81 -18.38 0.09
N ARG A 42 14.45 -18.75 -1.04
CA ARG A 42 14.34 -17.99 -2.31
C ARG A 42 12.89 -17.78 -2.77
N HIS A 43 12.06 -18.82 -2.71
CA HIS A 43 10.65 -18.72 -3.09
C HIS A 43 9.85 -17.76 -2.20
N HIS A 44 10.10 -17.77 -0.88
CA HIS A 44 9.41 -16.88 0.04
C HIS A 44 9.86 -15.44 -0.14
N LYS A 45 11.15 -15.21 -0.42
CA LYS A 45 11.69 -13.88 -0.73
C LYS A 45 11.03 -13.26 -1.97
N PHE A 46 10.65 -14.06 -2.96
CA PHE A 46 9.83 -13.61 -4.09
C PHE A 46 8.48 -13.07 -3.61
N TRP A 47 7.77 -13.82 -2.75
CA TRP A 47 6.51 -13.37 -2.17
C TRP A 47 6.65 -12.13 -1.28
N ILE A 48 7.71 -12.00 -0.48
CA ILE A 48 7.99 -10.76 0.28
C ILE A 48 8.04 -9.56 -0.68
N ARG A 49 8.84 -9.69 -1.74
CA ARG A 49 8.99 -8.62 -2.74
C ARG A 49 7.68 -8.32 -3.45
N PHE A 50 6.89 -9.34 -3.76
CA PHE A 50 5.60 -9.17 -4.43
C PHE A 50 4.57 -8.50 -3.53
N LEU A 51 4.53 -8.83 -2.23
CA LEU A 51 3.62 -8.22 -1.26
C LEU A 51 3.96 -6.74 -1.03
N PHE A 52 5.22 -6.43 -0.70
CA PHE A 52 5.66 -5.03 -0.55
C PHE A 52 5.53 -4.27 -1.87
N GLY A 53 5.96 -4.87 -2.98
CA GLY A 53 5.87 -4.27 -4.31
C GLY A 53 4.43 -3.99 -4.71
N GLY A 54 3.51 -4.92 -4.47
CA GLY A 54 2.08 -4.75 -4.73
C GLY A 54 1.47 -3.60 -3.94
N TYR A 55 1.79 -3.50 -2.65
CA TYR A 55 1.35 -2.38 -1.81
C TYR A 55 1.78 -1.02 -2.40
N PHE A 56 3.07 -0.86 -2.73
CA PHE A 56 3.58 0.39 -3.32
C PHE A 56 3.07 0.63 -4.74
N PHE A 57 2.91 -0.43 -5.54
CA PHE A 57 2.33 -0.34 -6.87
C PHE A 57 0.90 0.24 -6.81
N PHE A 58 0.05 -0.28 -5.92
CA PHE A 58 -1.30 0.25 -5.73
C PHE A 58 -1.30 1.68 -5.20
N LEU A 59 -0.40 2.00 -4.25
CA LEU A 59 -0.25 3.37 -3.74
C LEU A 59 0.07 4.36 -4.88
N ILE A 60 1.04 4.03 -5.72
CA ILE A 60 1.50 4.90 -6.81
C ILE A 60 0.44 5.01 -7.90
N ILE A 61 -0.12 3.89 -8.39
CA ILE A 61 -1.11 3.95 -9.47
C ILE A 61 -2.38 4.67 -9.02
N HIS A 62 -2.80 4.49 -7.77
CA HIS A 62 -3.98 5.16 -7.24
C HIS A 62 -3.74 6.67 -7.08
N ALA A 63 -2.56 7.09 -6.59
CA ALA A 63 -2.18 8.51 -6.55
C ALA A 63 -2.12 9.11 -7.96
N PHE A 64 -1.53 8.38 -8.91
CA PHE A 64 -1.48 8.79 -10.32
C PHE A 64 -2.87 8.96 -10.92
N LEU A 65 -3.81 8.07 -10.63
CA LEU A 65 -5.20 8.16 -11.10
C LEU A 65 -5.95 9.33 -10.46
N ILE A 66 -5.71 9.65 -9.18
CA ILE A 66 -6.28 10.84 -8.53
C ILE A 66 -5.78 12.11 -9.23
N ILE A 67 -4.47 12.20 -9.47
CA ILE A 67 -3.86 13.34 -10.17
C ILE A 67 -4.43 13.43 -11.60
N SER A 68 -4.50 12.31 -12.32
CA SER A 68 -5.08 12.28 -13.66
C SER A 68 -6.52 12.78 -13.64
N ALA A 69 -7.37 12.29 -12.75
CA ALA A 69 -8.76 12.72 -12.66
C ALA A 69 -8.94 14.20 -12.26
N LEU A 70 -7.96 14.82 -11.61
CA LEU A 70 -8.03 16.22 -11.17
C LEU A 70 -7.50 17.20 -12.23
N TYR A 71 -6.60 16.77 -13.12
CA TYR A 71 -5.83 17.66 -13.99
C TYR A 71 -5.83 17.28 -15.48
N LEU A 72 -6.34 16.10 -15.85
CA LEU A 72 -6.55 15.65 -17.22
C LEU A 72 -8.05 15.50 -17.49
#